data_AF-A0A4R4L053-F1
#
_entry.id   AF-A0A4R4L053-F1
#
_cell.length_a   1.000
_cell.length_b   1.000
_cell.length_c   1.000
_cell.angle_alpha   90.00
_cell.angle_beta   90.00
_cell.angle_gamma   90.00
#
_symmetry.space_group_name_H-M   'P 1'
#
loop_
_entity.id
_entity.type
_entity.pdbx_description
1 polymer ?
#
loop_
_entity_poly.entity_id
_entity_poly.type
_entity_poly.pdbx_seq_one_letter_code
_entity_poly.pdbx_strand_id
1 'polypeptide(L)'
;MTVVAVTVTALLTMASGLTLVRIIRGPSILDRAVATDVLLAIIVAAIATEAAYSRDATALPVLVVLAVLGFVGSVSVARFAVRRDPE
;
A
#
# COMPACT_ATOMS: atom_id res chain seq x y z
N MET A 1 19.09 -15.68 -5.80
CA MET A 1 18.46 -14.36 -5.55
C MET A 1 17.42 -14.02 -6.61
N THR A 2 17.69 -14.21 -7.91
CA THR A 2 16.74 -13.91 -8.99
C THR A 2 15.40 -14.65 -8.90
N VAL A 3 15.40 -15.95 -8.57
CA VAL A 3 14.15 -16.71 -8.37
C VAL A 3 13.28 -16.07 -7.28
N VAL A 4 13.87 -15.74 -6.13
CA VAL A 4 13.17 -15.10 -5.01
C VAL A 4 12.61 -13.74 -5.43
N ALA A 5 13.41 -12.91 -6.12
CA ALA A 5 12.97 -11.61 -6.59
C ALA A 5 11.78 -11.72 -7.57
N VAL A 6 11.85 -12.66 -8.52
CA VAL A 6 10.75 -12.90 -9.47
C VAL A 6 9.48 -13.37 -8.74
N THR A 7 9.60 -14.30 -7.78
CA THR A 7 8.46 -14.78 -7.00
C THR A 7 7.83 -13.66 -6.18
N VAL A 8 8.62 -12.86 -5.47
CA VAL A 8 8.12 -11.73 -4.66
C VAL A 8 7.43 -10.70 -5.55
N THR A 9 8.06 -10.29 -6.65
CA THR A 9 7.45 -9.32 -7.59
C THR A 9 6.14 -9.85 -8.17
N ALA A 10 6.07 -11.11 -8.57
CA ALA A 10 4.83 -11.72 -9.08
C ALA A 10 3.71 -11.70 -8.04
N LEU A 11 4.02 -12.04 -6.77
CA LEU A 11 3.07 -11.99 -5.67
C LEU A 11 2.58 -10.57 -5.39
N LEU A 12 3.48 -9.58 -5.40
CA LEU A 12 3.13 -8.17 -5.19
C LEU A 12 2.26 -7.63 -6.34
N THR A 13 2.54 -8.01 -7.59
CA THR A 13 1.70 -7.65 -8.74
C THR A 13 0.30 -8.25 -8.61
N MET A 14 0.19 -9.51 -8.23
CA MET A 14 -1.10 -10.16 -8.00
C MET A 14 -1.87 -9.51 -6.85
N ALA A 15 -1.19 -9.25 -5.72
CA ALA A 15 -1.77 -8.57 -4.58
C ALA A 15 -2.28 -7.16 -4.94
N SER A 16 -1.51 -6.40 -5.72
CA SER A 16 -1.89 -5.08 -6.24
C SER A 16 -3.17 -5.14 -7.10
N GLY A 17 -3.27 -6.15 -7.97
CA GLY A 17 -4.49 -6.38 -8.75
C GLY A 17 -5.71 -6.66 -7.86
N LEU A 18 -5.55 -7.51 -6.84
CA LEU A 18 -6.63 -7.84 -5.91
C LEU A 18 -7.07 -6.63 -5.06
N THR A 19 -6.12 -5.83 -4.56
CA THR A 19 -6.44 -4.61 -3.81
C THR A 19 -7.13 -3.58 -4.69
N LEU A 20 -6.72 -3.42 -5.95
CA LEU A 20 -7.40 -2.53 -6.89
C LEU A 20 -8.86 -2.94 -7.12
N VAL A 21 -9.12 -4.24 -7.26
CA VAL A 21 -10.50 -4.77 -7.34
C VAL A 21 -11.29 -4.43 -6.06
N ARG A 22 -10.66 -4.52 -4.89
CA ARG A 22 -11.30 -4.19 -3.60
C ARG A 22 -11.59 -2.70 -3.43
N ILE A 23 -10.72 -1.82 -3.94
CA ILE A 23 -10.93 -0.36 -3.96
C ILE A 23 -12.15 -0.02 -4.82
N ILE A 24 -12.29 -0.64 -5.99
CA ILE A 24 -13.40 -0.35 -6.92
C ILE A 24 -14.73 -0.91 -6.40
N ARG A 25 -14.74 -2.17 -5.95
CA ARG A 25 -15.96 -2.87 -5.52
C ARG A 25 -16.36 -2.62 -4.07
N GLY A 26 -15.57 -1.85 -3.32
CA GLY A 26 -15.79 -1.65 -1.89
C GLY A 26 -17.14 -0.99 -1.58
N PRO A 27 -17.96 -1.56 -0.66
CA PRO A 27 -19.28 -1.04 -0.31
C PRO A 27 -19.22 0.25 0.52
N SER A 28 -18.25 0.36 1.43
CA SER A 28 -18.09 1.52 2.32
C SER A 28 -16.90 2.40 1.91
N ILE A 29 -16.94 3.69 2.24
CA ILE A 29 -15.80 4.60 2.03
C ILE A 29 -14.59 4.15 2.87
N LEU A 30 -14.83 3.64 4.08
CA LEU A 30 -13.80 3.10 4.96
C LEU A 30 -13.10 1.90 4.32
N ASP A 31 -13.83 0.98 3.72
CA ASP A 31 -13.29 -0.19 3.04
C ASP A 31 -12.35 0.21 1.89
N ARG A 32 -12.75 1.23 1.12
CA ARG A 32 -11.94 1.75 0.01
C ARG A 32 -10.69 2.44 0.52
N ALA A 33 -10.79 3.15 1.63
CA ALA A 33 -9.65 3.82 2.24
C ALA A 33 -8.65 2.82 2.80
N VAL A 34 -9.10 1.78 3.50
CA VAL A 34 -8.24 0.68 3.96
C VAL A 34 -7.61 -0.05 2.77
N ALA A 35 -8.38 -0.35 1.72
CA ALA A 35 -7.82 -0.99 0.53
C ALA A 35 -6.77 -0.11 -0.19
N THR A 36 -6.92 1.21 -0.14
CA THR A 36 -5.92 2.17 -0.65
C THR A 36 -4.65 2.15 0.20
N ASP A 37 -4.77 2.07 1.53
CA ASP A 37 -3.62 1.95 2.43
C ASP A 37 -2.84 0.65 2.19
N VAL A 38 -3.54 -0.46 1.99
CA VAL A 38 -2.91 -1.74 1.62
C VAL A 38 -2.20 -1.64 0.26
N LEU A 39 -2.81 -0.96 -0.73
CA LEU A 39 -2.15 -0.73 -2.02
C LEU A 39 -0.86 0.08 -1.86
N LEU A 40 -0.85 1.11 -1.02
CA LEU A 40 0.36 1.87 -0.70
C LEU A 40 1.43 0.99 -0.04
N ALA A 41 1.05 0.13 0.91
CA ALA A 41 1.98 -0.81 1.52
C ALA A 41 2.60 -1.79 0.50
N ILE A 42 1.82 -2.26 -0.48
CA ILE A 42 2.31 -3.09 -1.59
C ILE A 42 3.32 -2.32 -2.46
N ILE A 43 3.06 -1.05 -2.75
CA ILE A 43 3.98 -0.20 -3.51
C ILE A 43 5.29 -0.02 -2.75
N VAL A 44 5.23 0.25 -1.44
CA VAL A 44 6.42 0.35 -0.58
C VAL A 44 7.22 -0.96 -0.60
N ALA A 45 6.54 -2.10 -0.48
CA ALA A 45 7.19 -3.42 -0.55
C ALA A 45 7.83 -3.69 -1.92
N ALA A 46 7.21 -3.25 -3.01
CA ALA A 46 7.76 -3.40 -4.36
C ALA A 46 9.05 -2.58 -4.54
N ILE A 47 9.04 -1.32 -4.10
CA ILE A 47 10.22 -0.45 -4.15
C ILE A 47 11.33 -1.01 -3.25
N ALA A 48 11.00 -1.48 -2.05
CA ALA A 48 11.96 -2.11 -1.14
C ALA A 48 12.56 -3.40 -1.73
N THR A 49 11.76 -4.21 -2.42
CA THR A 49 12.21 -5.42 -3.13
C THR A 49 13.20 -5.05 -4.23
N GLU A 50 12.92 -4.00 -5.00
CA GLU A 50 13.83 -3.53 -6.05
C GLU A 50 15.13 -3.00 -5.49
N ALA A 51 15.09 -2.16 -4.44
CA ALA A 51 16.28 -1.68 -3.74
C ALA A 51 17.14 -2.83 -3.18
N ALA A 52 16.50 -3.85 -2.63
CA ALA A 52 17.19 -5.04 -2.12
C ALA A 52 17.83 -5.87 -3.24
N TYR A 53 17.17 -5.97 -4.40
CA TYR A 53 17.66 -6.72 -5.55
C TYR A 53 18.80 -6.00 -6.28
N SER A 54 18.65 -4.71 -6.54
CA SER A 54 19.64 -3.87 -7.23
C SER A 54 20.85 -3.52 -6.36
N ARG A 55 20.76 -3.73 -5.04
CA ARG A 55 21.74 -3.27 -4.03
C ARG A 55 21.92 -1.75 -4.04
N ASP A 56 20.92 -1.03 -4.54
CA ASP A 56 20.91 0.43 -4.55
C ASP A 56 19.95 0.98 -3.48
N ALA A 57 20.48 1.84 -2.61
CA ALA A 57 19.76 2.46 -1.51
C ALA A 57 19.15 3.83 -1.86
N THR A 58 19.29 4.30 -3.10
CA THR A 58 18.74 5.60 -3.55
C THR A 58 17.24 5.74 -3.33
N ALA A 59 16.48 4.64 -3.34
CA ALA A 59 15.05 4.63 -3.11
C ALA A 59 14.64 4.63 -1.62
N LEU A 60 15.57 4.41 -0.67
CA LEU A 60 15.22 4.32 0.76
C LEU A 60 14.55 5.59 1.32
N PRO A 61 14.99 6.82 0.97
CA PRO A 61 14.30 8.02 1.42
C PRO A 61 12.84 8.09 0.95
N VAL A 62 12.54 7.55 -0.24
CA VAL A 62 11.16 7.47 -0.76
C VAL A 62 10.32 6.55 0.12
N LEU A 63 10.86 5.42 0.57
CA LEU A 63 10.16 4.50 1.48
C LEU A 63 9.77 5.20 2.80
N VAL A 64 10.67 6.03 3.35
CA VAL A 64 10.40 6.79 4.58
C VAL A 64 9.24 7.77 4.38
N VAL A 65 9.26 8.53 3.27
CA VAL A 65 8.19 9.47 2.95
C VAL A 65 6.85 8.75 2.74
N LEU A 66 6.85 7.63 2.01
CA LEU A 66 5.64 6.85 1.78
C LEU A 66 5.09 6.22 3.08
N ALA A 67 5.96 5.79 4.00
CA ALA A 67 5.54 5.27 5.30
C ALA A 67 4.83 6.34 6.13
N VAL A 68 5.38 7.56 6.18
CA VAL A 68 4.73 8.70 6.84
C VAL A 68 3.41 9.05 6.15
N LEU A 69 3.39 9.09 4.82
CA LEU A 69 2.19 9.40 4.04
C LEU A 69 1.07 8.39 4.30
N GLY A 70 1.36 7.10 4.29
CA GLY A 70 0.39 6.04 4.56
C GLY A 70 -0.18 6.13 5.97
N PHE A 71 0.68 6.30 6.96
CA PHE A 71 0.27 6.48 8.35
C PHE A 71 -0.65 7.71 8.51
N VAL A 72 -0.24 8.87 7.99
CA VAL A 72 -1.02 10.11 8.08
C VAL A 72 -2.35 9.98 7.33
N GLY A 73 -2.34 9.34 6.15
CA GLY A 73 -3.54 9.07 5.35
C GLY A 73 -4.56 8.22 6.13
N SER A 74 -4.12 7.10 6.68
CA SER A 74 -4.96 6.20 7.49
C SER A 74 -5.53 6.87 8.74
N VAL A 75 -4.72 7.64 9.48
CA VAL A 75 -5.19 8.40 10.65
C VAL A 75 -6.22 9.46 10.25
N SER A 76 -6.00 10.16 9.13
CA SER A 76 -6.92 11.18 8.63
C SER A 76 -8.27 10.56 8.27
N VAL A 77 -8.27 9.44 7.55
CA VAL A 77 -9.49 8.69 7.21
C VAL A 77 -10.23 8.27 8.48
N ALA A 78 -9.53 7.67 9.45
CA ALA A 78 -10.15 7.22 10.70
C ALA A 78 -10.82 8.38 11.46
N ARG A 79 -10.16 9.55 11.53
CA ARG A 79 -10.70 10.73 12.21
C ARG A 79 -11.99 11.25 11.58
N PHE A 80 -12.08 11.25 10.26
CA PHE A 80 -13.23 11.82 9.55
C PHE A 80 -14.33 10.79 9.26
N ALA A 81 -14.02 9.50 9.24
CA ALA A 81 -14.99 8.44 9.04
C ALA A 81 -16.00 8.31 10.20
N VAL A 82 -15.60 8.64 11.43
CA VAL A 82 -16.44 8.57 12.65
C VAL A 82 -17.54 9.66 12.68
N ARG A 83 -17.53 10.65 11.79
CA ARG A 83 -18.54 11.74 11.77
C ARG A 83 -19.84 11.40 11.02
N ARG A 84 -20.15 10.12 10.83
CA ARG A 84 -21.42 9.66 10.23
C ARG A 84 -22.12 8.65 11.15
N ASP A 85 -22.45 9.08 12.35
CA ASP A 85 -23.60 8.54 13.07
C ASP A 85 -24.79 9.48 12.79
N PRO A 86 -25.69 9.15 11.84
CA PRO A 86 -27.04 9.66 11.85
C PRO A 86 -27.89 8.73 12.70
N GLU A 87 -27.83 8.88 14.02
CA GLU A 87 -28.97 8.74 14.98
C GLU A 87 -28.67 9.58 16.23
#